data_AF-A0A7W7KAW2-F1
#
_entry.id   AF-A0A7W7KAW2-F1
#
_cell.length_a   1.000
_cell.length_b   1.000
_cell.length_c   1.000
_cell.angle_alpha   90.00
_cell.angle_beta   90.00
_cell.angle_gamma   90.00
#
_symmetry.space_group_name_H-M   'P 1'
#
loop_
_entity.id
_entity.type
_entity.pdbx_description
1 polymer ?
#
loop_
_entity_poly.entity_id
_entity_poly.type
_entity_poly.pdbx_seq_one_letter_code
_entity_poly.pdbx_strand_id
1 'polypeptide(L)'
;MSDIEWTERTWNPIGGCSRISAGCDHCYAIVMANRLKSTVQKYEGTVVEDDGRIDWTGKIGRADDKEFFRPVNLKKPTIWFVNSMSDMFHENVADADLIEMFRVMQNTSRHRYQILTKRPSRMALKTKELGLVWTPNMWAGVTIEEDKYARPRLRELLKVPASVRFVSAEPLLSALPNLDVAAIDWLISGGESGVARTVRPSNPDWHRDLRDRCRAVGTPFFFKQWGAFGATGARARSKKNTGSLLEGEIVQQMPSDVYDAIDNPRPNWTRIEARTRCSVPDEPASWLDLCVSTSSPTPDDHDDAWLRLAGV
;
A
#
# COMPACT_ATOMS: atom_id res chain seq x y z
N MET A 1 2.73 -11.87 16.66
CA MET A 1 2.46 -10.47 16.26
C MET A 1 3.24 -10.20 14.99
N SER A 2 2.78 -9.30 14.13
CA SER A 2 3.50 -8.94 12.89
C SER A 2 4.58 -7.89 13.15
N ASP A 3 5.73 -8.02 12.48
CA ASP A 3 6.79 -7.01 12.47
C ASP A 3 6.50 -5.83 11.51
N ILE A 4 5.38 -5.88 10.77
CA ILE A 4 4.95 -4.81 9.88
C ILE A 4 4.21 -3.76 10.71
N GLU A 5 4.71 -2.53 10.75
CA GLU A 5 4.29 -1.52 11.73
C GLU A 5 2.84 -1.04 11.61
N TRP A 6 2.25 -1.14 10.42
CA TRP A 6 0.91 -0.63 10.10
C TRP A 6 -0.22 -1.68 10.21
N THR A 7 0.09 -2.87 10.74
CA THR A 7 -0.86 -3.98 10.92
C THR A 7 -0.64 -4.71 12.25
N GLU A 8 -1.56 -5.55 12.72
CA GLU A 8 -1.34 -6.37 13.93
C GLU A 8 -0.83 -7.78 13.62
N ARG A 9 -1.36 -8.38 12.54
CA ARG A 9 -1.07 -9.75 12.11
C ARG A 9 -1.05 -9.88 10.60
N THR A 10 -0.39 -10.92 10.10
CA THR A 10 -0.43 -11.30 8.68
C THR A 10 -1.24 -12.58 8.51
N TRP A 11 -2.06 -12.62 7.47
CA TRP A 11 -2.79 -13.80 7.04
C TRP A 11 -2.33 -14.16 5.62
N ASN A 12 -1.76 -15.37 5.45
CA ASN A 12 -1.18 -15.79 4.18
C ASN A 12 -1.91 -17.04 3.65
N PRO A 13 -3.15 -16.91 3.15
CA PRO A 13 -3.93 -18.05 2.64
C PRO A 13 -3.34 -18.71 1.38
N ILE A 14 -2.44 -18.02 0.68
CA ILE A 14 -1.67 -18.56 -0.45
C ILE A 14 -0.17 -18.20 -0.32
N GLY A 15 0.69 -18.93 -1.03
CA GLY A 15 2.12 -18.68 -1.15
C GLY A 15 2.56 -18.67 -2.62
N GLY A 16 3.66 -17.95 -2.92
CA GLY A 16 4.16 -17.78 -4.28
C GLY A 16 3.74 -16.45 -4.93
N CYS A 17 4.47 -16.05 -5.98
CA CYS A 17 4.22 -14.84 -6.76
C CYS A 17 5.01 -14.88 -8.09
N SER A 18 5.10 -13.74 -8.79
CA SER A 18 6.02 -13.47 -9.90
C SER A 18 6.41 -11.98 -9.87
N ARG A 19 7.59 -11.63 -10.41
CA ARG A 19 8.07 -10.23 -10.45
C ARG A 19 7.35 -9.45 -11.54
N ILE A 20 6.97 -8.20 -11.25
CA ILE A 20 6.32 -7.30 -12.24
C ILE A 20 6.83 -5.87 -12.23
N SER A 21 7.84 -5.56 -11.41
CA SER A 21 8.38 -4.21 -11.27
C SER A 21 9.76 -4.23 -10.63
N ALA A 22 10.46 -3.10 -10.70
CA ALA A 22 11.72 -2.90 -9.99
C ALA A 22 11.55 -3.05 -8.46
N GLY A 23 10.36 -2.77 -7.91
CA GLY A 23 10.05 -3.02 -6.49
C GLY A 23 10.15 -4.49 -6.07
N CYS A 24 10.16 -5.43 -7.03
CA CYS A 24 10.31 -6.85 -6.77
C CYS A 24 11.78 -7.30 -6.70
N ASP A 25 12.75 -6.43 -7.03
CA ASP A 25 14.14 -6.84 -7.26
C ASP A 25 14.81 -7.48 -6.04
N HIS A 26 14.49 -6.97 -4.85
CA HIS A 26 15.00 -7.43 -3.56
C HIS A 26 13.87 -7.94 -2.65
N CYS A 27 12.89 -8.63 -3.23
CA CYS A 27 11.72 -9.09 -2.51
C CYS A 27 12.07 -10.05 -1.36
N TYR A 28 11.83 -9.62 -0.11
CA TYR A 28 12.08 -10.44 1.08
C TYR A 28 11.26 -11.74 1.09
N ALA A 29 10.09 -11.75 0.44
CA ALA A 29 9.21 -12.91 0.40
C ALA A 29 9.82 -14.07 -0.40
N ILE A 30 10.65 -13.81 -1.41
CA ILE A 30 11.39 -14.86 -2.14
C ILE A 30 12.36 -15.57 -1.19
N VAL A 31 13.13 -14.78 -0.42
CA VAL A 31 14.10 -15.33 0.56
C VAL A 31 13.38 -16.17 1.61
N MET A 32 12.25 -15.68 2.13
CA MET A 32 11.49 -16.40 3.15
C MET A 32 10.83 -17.66 2.58
N ALA A 33 10.20 -17.58 1.41
CA ALA A 33 9.63 -18.76 0.76
C ALA A 33 10.69 -19.80 0.42
N ASN A 34 11.90 -19.39 0.01
CA ASN A 34 13.01 -20.32 -0.21
C ASN A 34 13.37 -21.10 1.06
N ARG A 35 13.33 -20.45 2.23
CA ARG A 35 13.58 -21.10 3.53
C ARG A 35 12.46 -22.05 3.94
N LEU A 36 11.23 -21.75 3.55
CA LEU A 36 10.03 -22.49 3.97
C LEU A 36 9.60 -23.58 2.98
N LYS A 37 10.11 -23.58 1.74
CA LYS A 37 9.63 -24.45 0.65
C LYS A 37 9.68 -25.95 0.93
N SER A 38 10.53 -26.40 1.87
CA SER A 38 10.66 -27.80 2.27
C SER A 38 9.84 -28.18 3.52
N THR A 39 9.27 -27.21 4.24
CA THR A 39 8.59 -27.44 5.53
C THR A 39 7.15 -26.95 5.54
N VAL A 40 6.77 -26.08 4.60
CA VAL A 40 5.44 -25.50 4.51
C VAL A 40 4.90 -25.70 3.09
N GLN A 41 3.90 -26.57 2.95
CA GLN A 41 3.34 -27.05 1.69
C GLN A 41 3.04 -25.95 0.66
N LYS A 42 2.44 -24.82 1.09
CA LYS A 42 2.08 -23.73 0.17
C LYS A 42 3.26 -23.03 -0.50
N TYR A 43 4.49 -23.26 -0.03
CA TYR A 43 5.71 -22.72 -0.63
C TYR A 43 6.47 -23.77 -1.48
N GLU A 44 6.05 -25.03 -1.48
CA GLU A 44 6.68 -26.10 -2.24
C GLU A 44 6.66 -25.79 -3.74
N GLY A 45 7.83 -25.75 -4.37
CA GLY A 45 7.98 -25.44 -5.80
C GLY A 45 7.62 -23.99 -6.20
N THR A 46 7.42 -23.09 -5.23
CA THR A 46 7.14 -21.66 -5.52
C THR A 46 8.41 -20.88 -5.84
N VAL A 47 9.57 -21.38 -5.44
CA VAL A 47 10.87 -20.73 -5.64
C VAL A 47 11.83 -21.72 -6.29
N VAL A 48 12.58 -21.23 -7.28
CA VAL A 48 13.71 -21.93 -7.91
C VAL A 48 15.01 -21.20 -7.56
N GLU A 49 16.10 -21.96 -7.52
CA GLU A 49 17.46 -21.42 -7.40
C GLU A 49 18.21 -21.82 -8.68
N ASP A 50 18.73 -20.83 -9.39
CA ASP A 50 19.52 -21.00 -10.61
C ASP A 50 20.74 -20.08 -10.56
N ASP A 51 21.92 -20.64 -10.76
CA ASP A 51 23.22 -19.96 -10.68
C ASP A 51 23.37 -19.00 -9.46
N GLY A 52 22.98 -19.48 -8.27
CA GLY A 52 23.04 -18.70 -7.02
C GLY A 52 22.01 -17.57 -6.89
N ARG A 53 21.10 -17.42 -7.87
CA ARG A 53 19.96 -16.51 -7.81
C ARG A 53 18.68 -17.28 -7.47
N ILE A 54 18.00 -16.82 -6.42
CA ILE A 54 16.66 -17.32 -6.08
C ILE A 54 15.59 -16.45 -6.74
N ASP A 55 14.59 -17.08 -7.34
CA ASP A 55 13.46 -16.36 -7.93
C ASP A 55 12.16 -17.15 -7.82
N TRP A 56 11.04 -16.43 -7.97
CA TRP A 56 9.73 -17.07 -8.02
C TRP A 56 9.55 -17.87 -9.31
N THR A 57 8.86 -19.01 -9.21
CA THR A 57 8.48 -19.83 -10.38
C THR A 57 7.17 -19.39 -11.02
N GLY A 58 6.42 -18.47 -10.40
CA GLY A 58 5.03 -18.16 -10.78
C GLY A 58 4.00 -19.15 -10.26
N LYS A 59 4.42 -20.26 -9.64
CA LYS A 59 3.50 -21.20 -8.97
C LYS A 59 2.85 -20.53 -7.76
N ILE A 60 1.54 -20.72 -7.61
CA ILE A 60 0.79 -20.37 -6.42
C ILE A 60 0.44 -21.65 -5.66
N GLY A 61 0.80 -21.71 -4.39
CA GLY A 61 0.39 -22.77 -3.48
C GLY A 61 -0.70 -22.29 -2.53
N ARG A 62 -1.72 -23.11 -2.30
CA ARG A 62 -2.76 -22.86 -1.31
C ARG A 62 -2.31 -23.32 0.08
N ALA A 63 -2.64 -22.56 1.11
CA ALA A 63 -2.40 -22.96 2.50
C ALA A 63 -3.33 -24.12 2.93
N ASP A 64 -2.95 -24.82 3.99
CA ASP A 64 -3.85 -25.75 4.67
C ASP A 64 -5.06 -25.02 5.30
N ASP A 65 -6.10 -25.76 5.65
CA ASP A 65 -7.33 -25.20 6.23
C ASP A 65 -7.06 -24.42 7.52
N LYS A 66 -6.07 -24.83 8.30
CA LYS A 66 -5.73 -24.16 9.56
C LYS A 66 -5.27 -22.72 9.33
N GLU A 67 -4.39 -22.49 8.35
CA GLU A 67 -3.92 -21.15 8.01
C GLU A 67 -4.93 -20.42 7.11
N PHE A 68 -5.60 -21.11 6.17
CA PHE A 68 -6.59 -20.52 5.28
C PHE A 68 -7.77 -19.95 6.08
N PHE A 69 -8.35 -20.71 7.01
CA PHE A 69 -9.47 -20.26 7.86
C PHE A 69 -9.03 -19.63 9.17
N ARG A 70 -7.75 -19.29 9.33
CA ARG A 70 -7.22 -18.70 10.56
C ARG A 70 -8.01 -17.49 11.08
N PRO A 71 -8.51 -16.55 10.25
CA PRO A 71 -9.30 -15.43 10.75
C PRO A 71 -10.63 -15.86 11.37
N VAL A 72 -11.25 -16.96 10.90
CA VAL A 72 -12.52 -17.49 11.45
C VAL A 72 -12.39 -17.82 12.93
N ASN A 73 -11.24 -18.38 13.30
CA ASN A 73 -10.98 -18.89 14.64
C ASN A 73 -10.54 -17.81 15.64
N LEU A 74 -10.02 -16.67 15.19
CA LEU A 74 -9.48 -15.64 16.08
C LEU A 74 -10.56 -14.66 16.52
N LYS A 75 -11.21 -14.85 17.68
CA LYS A 75 -12.33 -13.99 18.13
C LYS A 75 -12.00 -12.51 18.33
N LYS A 76 -10.79 -12.19 18.82
CA LYS A 76 -10.35 -10.81 19.05
C LYS A 76 -10.40 -10.02 17.72
N PRO A 77 -11.02 -8.83 17.67
CA PRO A 77 -10.87 -7.92 16.54
C PRO A 77 -9.39 -7.71 16.21
N THR A 78 -9.05 -7.67 14.92
CA THR A 78 -7.65 -7.67 14.50
C THR A 78 -7.53 -7.01 13.14
N ILE A 79 -6.45 -6.26 12.96
CA ILE A 79 -6.03 -5.72 11.68
C ILE A 79 -5.07 -6.70 11.01
N TRP A 80 -5.51 -7.25 9.88
CA TRP A 80 -4.78 -8.24 9.11
C TRP A 80 -4.21 -7.63 7.84
N PHE A 81 -2.91 -7.81 7.64
CA PHE A 81 -2.31 -7.68 6.32
C PHE A 81 -2.45 -9.01 5.57
N VAL A 82 -3.20 -8.97 4.47
CA VAL A 82 -3.50 -10.12 3.62
C VAL A 82 -2.36 -10.33 2.62
N ASN A 83 -1.83 -11.55 2.58
CA ASN A 83 -0.79 -11.98 1.64
C ASN A 83 0.54 -11.22 1.75
N SER A 84 1.08 -11.10 2.97
CA SER A 84 2.42 -10.55 3.20
C SER A 84 3.58 -11.26 2.47
N MET A 85 3.39 -12.47 1.93
CA MET A 85 4.43 -13.23 1.21
C MET A 85 3.97 -13.78 -0.14
N SER A 86 2.94 -13.15 -0.72
CA SER A 86 2.34 -13.52 -2.00
C SER A 86 1.55 -12.32 -2.55
N ASP A 87 0.88 -12.46 -3.69
CA ASP A 87 -0.04 -11.42 -4.20
C ASP A 87 -1.41 -12.08 -4.44
N MET A 88 -2.43 -11.64 -3.68
CA MET A 88 -3.79 -12.20 -3.73
C MET A 88 -4.40 -12.15 -5.14
N PHE A 89 -3.97 -11.20 -5.96
CA PHE A 89 -4.43 -11.00 -7.33
C PHE A 89 -3.39 -11.39 -8.37
N HIS A 90 -2.49 -12.33 -8.05
CA HIS A 90 -1.63 -12.96 -9.06
C HIS A 90 -2.46 -13.75 -10.09
N GLU A 91 -2.01 -13.80 -11.35
CA GLU A 91 -2.70 -14.43 -12.49
C GLU A 91 -3.02 -15.90 -12.27
N ASN A 92 -2.14 -16.61 -11.57
CA ASN A 92 -2.27 -18.03 -11.25
C ASN A 92 -3.03 -18.31 -9.95
N VAL A 93 -3.60 -17.30 -9.28
CA VAL A 93 -4.55 -17.54 -8.17
C VAL A 93 -5.86 -18.03 -8.76
N ALA A 94 -6.32 -19.19 -8.31
CA ALA A 94 -7.57 -19.77 -8.75
C ALA A 94 -8.77 -18.91 -8.31
N ASP A 95 -9.76 -18.77 -9.19
CA ASP A 95 -10.97 -17.99 -8.89
C ASP A 95 -11.72 -18.56 -7.66
N ALA A 96 -11.70 -19.89 -7.48
CA ALA A 96 -12.27 -20.54 -6.30
C ALA A 96 -11.58 -20.10 -4.99
N ASP A 97 -10.26 -20.04 -4.97
CA ASP A 97 -9.49 -19.57 -3.81
C ASP A 97 -9.78 -18.10 -3.54
N LEU A 98 -9.87 -17.27 -4.59
CA LEU A 98 -10.18 -15.85 -4.48
C LEU A 98 -11.57 -15.63 -3.86
N ILE A 99 -12.59 -16.32 -4.37
CA ILE A 99 -13.95 -16.28 -3.84
C ILE A 99 -13.97 -16.71 -2.37
N GLU A 100 -13.22 -17.76 -2.02
CA GLU A 100 -13.21 -18.28 -0.66
C GLU A 100 -12.49 -17.37 0.33
N MET A 101 -11.38 -16.75 -0.08
CA MET A 101 -10.72 -15.71 0.71
C MET A 101 -11.69 -14.55 0.99
N PHE A 102 -12.44 -14.09 -0.01
CA PHE A 102 -13.49 -13.08 0.18
C PHE A 102 -14.58 -13.55 1.15
N ARG A 103 -15.05 -14.80 1.04
CA ARG A 103 -16.02 -15.37 2.00
C ARG A 103 -15.50 -15.38 3.43
N VAL A 104 -14.23 -15.73 3.65
CA VAL A 104 -13.61 -15.68 4.99
C VAL A 104 -13.66 -14.25 5.53
N MET A 105 -13.26 -13.26 4.73
CA MET A 105 -13.25 -11.85 5.13
C MET A 105 -14.66 -11.30 5.41
N GLN A 106 -15.66 -11.69 4.61
CA GLN A 106 -17.07 -11.31 4.80
C GLN A 106 -17.64 -11.89 6.10
N ASN A 107 -17.39 -13.17 6.36
CA ASN A 107 -17.90 -13.88 7.54
C ASN A 107 -17.16 -13.51 8.84
N THR A 108 -16.19 -12.62 8.78
CA THR A 108 -15.40 -12.18 9.93
C THR A 108 -15.29 -10.65 9.99
N SER A 109 -16.42 -9.97 9.82
CA SER A 109 -16.55 -8.49 9.78
C SER A 109 -15.94 -7.74 10.96
N ARG A 110 -15.80 -8.40 12.12
CA ARG A 110 -15.06 -7.92 13.30
C ARG A 110 -13.56 -7.67 13.04
N HIS A 111 -12.98 -8.23 11.98
CA HIS A 111 -11.60 -8.02 11.54
C HIS A 111 -11.52 -6.97 10.43
N ARG A 112 -10.41 -6.23 10.35
CA ARG A 112 -10.11 -5.36 9.20
C ARG A 112 -9.02 -6.01 8.35
N TYR A 113 -9.20 -6.00 7.04
CA TYR A 113 -8.31 -6.64 6.07
C TYR A 113 -7.68 -5.61 5.15
N GLN A 114 -6.37 -5.43 5.29
CA GLN A 114 -5.55 -4.63 4.40
C GLN A 114 -5.08 -5.52 3.25
N ILE A 115 -5.71 -5.39 2.08
CA ILE A 115 -5.38 -6.17 0.89
C ILE A 115 -4.50 -5.31 -0.01
N LEU A 116 -3.26 -5.72 -0.24
CA LEU A 116 -2.28 -4.96 -1.03
C LEU A 116 -1.86 -5.78 -2.26
N THR A 117 -1.85 -5.16 -3.44
CA THR A 117 -1.41 -5.81 -4.68
C THR A 117 -0.58 -4.87 -5.55
N LYS A 118 0.28 -5.44 -6.41
CA LYS A 118 0.89 -4.71 -7.54
C LYS A 118 0.12 -4.90 -8.85
N ARG A 119 -0.99 -5.65 -8.83
CA ARG A 119 -1.80 -6.04 -9.99
C ARG A 119 -3.24 -5.49 -9.91
N PRO A 120 -3.44 -4.17 -9.76
CA PRO A 120 -4.77 -3.63 -9.53
C PRO A 120 -5.72 -3.81 -10.72
N SER A 121 -5.22 -3.90 -11.95
CA SER A 121 -6.06 -4.25 -13.11
C SER A 121 -6.75 -5.60 -12.93
N ARG A 122 -6.06 -6.59 -12.37
CA ARG A 122 -6.63 -7.91 -12.07
C ARG A 122 -7.57 -7.85 -10.88
N MET A 123 -7.25 -7.06 -9.85
CA MET A 123 -8.16 -6.81 -8.73
C MET A 123 -9.50 -6.21 -9.19
N ALA A 124 -9.46 -5.16 -10.01
CA ALA A 124 -10.65 -4.52 -10.57
C ALA A 124 -11.44 -5.47 -11.49
N LEU A 125 -10.74 -6.18 -12.39
CA LEU A 125 -11.34 -7.16 -13.29
C LEU A 125 -12.07 -8.26 -12.51
N LYS A 126 -11.36 -8.95 -11.60
CA LYS A 126 -11.92 -10.08 -10.85
C LYS A 126 -13.01 -9.65 -9.87
N THR A 127 -12.94 -8.43 -9.34
CA THR A 127 -14.04 -7.86 -8.56
C THR A 127 -15.33 -7.83 -9.38
N LYS A 128 -15.28 -7.35 -10.62
CA LYS A 128 -16.45 -7.30 -11.51
C LYS A 128 -16.86 -8.68 -12.04
N GLU A 129 -15.90 -9.45 -12.55
CA GLU A 129 -16.12 -10.73 -13.23
C GLU A 129 -16.71 -11.80 -12.29
N LEU A 130 -16.21 -11.89 -11.06
CA LEU A 130 -16.66 -12.87 -10.07
C LEU A 130 -17.74 -12.35 -9.13
N GLY A 131 -18.15 -11.08 -9.27
CA GLY A 131 -19.11 -10.44 -8.36
C GLY A 131 -18.60 -10.38 -6.92
N LEU A 132 -17.31 -10.07 -6.70
CA LEU A 132 -16.72 -10.04 -5.36
C LEU A 132 -17.30 -8.86 -4.57
N VAL A 133 -18.00 -9.18 -3.48
CA VAL A 133 -18.59 -8.18 -2.59
C VAL A 133 -17.53 -7.67 -1.61
N TRP A 134 -17.21 -6.38 -1.71
CA TRP A 134 -16.33 -5.65 -0.79
C TRP A 134 -17.13 -5.11 0.38
N THR A 135 -16.97 -5.71 1.55
CA THR A 135 -17.61 -5.24 2.79
C THR A 135 -16.76 -4.13 3.45
N PRO A 136 -17.34 -3.29 4.34
CA PRO A 136 -16.63 -2.15 4.94
C PRO A 136 -15.31 -2.49 5.63
N ASN A 137 -15.14 -3.75 6.05
CA ASN A 137 -13.95 -4.24 6.72
C ASN A 137 -12.83 -4.71 5.78
N MET A 138 -12.99 -4.54 4.46
CA MET A 138 -11.98 -4.86 3.45
C MET A 138 -11.44 -3.60 2.79
N TRP A 139 -10.14 -3.38 2.93
CA TRP A 139 -9.45 -2.22 2.38
C TRP A 139 -8.66 -2.65 1.15
N ALA A 140 -8.80 -1.89 0.06
CA ALA A 140 -8.09 -2.14 -1.18
C ALA A 140 -6.84 -1.27 -1.26
N GLY A 141 -5.70 -1.89 -1.51
CA GLY A 141 -4.41 -1.22 -1.55
C GLY A 141 -3.63 -1.55 -2.81
N VAL A 142 -2.87 -0.57 -3.29
CA VAL A 142 -1.87 -0.78 -4.35
C VAL A 142 -0.49 -0.39 -3.89
N THR A 143 0.52 -1.17 -4.27
CA THR A 143 1.89 -0.67 -4.17
C THR A 143 2.15 0.32 -5.32
N ILE A 144 2.80 1.44 -5.05
CA ILE A 144 3.33 2.36 -6.08
C ILE A 144 4.77 2.71 -5.71
N GLU A 145 5.71 1.98 -6.29
CA GLU A 145 7.16 2.15 -6.02
C GLU A 145 7.84 3.24 -6.87
N GLU A 146 7.29 3.57 -8.05
CA GLU A 146 7.85 4.53 -9.01
C GLU A 146 6.74 5.35 -9.66
N ASP A 147 7.04 6.57 -10.11
CA ASP A 147 6.03 7.52 -10.64
C ASP A 147 5.30 6.98 -11.88
N LYS A 148 5.99 6.21 -12.73
CA LYS A 148 5.38 5.57 -13.91
C LYS A 148 4.20 4.65 -13.54
N TYR A 149 4.13 4.16 -12.30
CA TYR A 149 3.03 3.34 -11.80
C TYR A 149 1.93 4.16 -11.13
N ALA A 150 2.15 5.43 -10.81
CA ALA A 150 1.25 6.25 -10.02
C ALA A 150 -0.15 6.34 -10.66
N ARG A 151 -0.24 6.94 -11.85
CA ARG A 151 -1.49 7.07 -12.60
C ARG A 151 -2.13 5.71 -12.96
N PRO A 152 -1.43 4.75 -13.61
CA PRO A 152 -2.09 3.52 -14.06
C PRO A 152 -2.58 2.65 -12.88
N ARG A 153 -1.84 2.54 -11.78
CA ARG A 153 -2.30 1.73 -10.63
C ARG A 153 -3.40 2.42 -9.84
N LEU A 154 -3.32 3.74 -9.66
CA LEU A 154 -4.38 4.50 -9.01
C LEU A 154 -5.70 4.41 -9.79
N ARG A 155 -5.66 4.56 -11.12
CA ARG A 155 -6.86 4.44 -11.97
C ARG A 155 -7.59 3.11 -11.78
N GLU A 156 -6.85 2.01 -11.66
CA GLU A 156 -7.45 0.70 -11.45
C GLU A 156 -7.96 0.51 -10.01
N LEU A 157 -7.24 1.04 -9.01
CA LEU A 157 -7.70 1.03 -7.61
C LEU A 157 -9.04 1.74 -7.44
N LEU A 158 -9.25 2.88 -8.10
CA LEU A 158 -10.49 3.66 -7.99
C LEU A 158 -11.73 2.92 -8.51
N LYS A 159 -11.56 1.91 -9.37
CA LYS A 159 -12.67 1.06 -9.86
C LYS A 159 -13.16 0.05 -8.81
N VAL A 160 -12.38 -0.18 -7.74
CA VAL A 160 -12.72 -1.17 -6.71
C VAL A 160 -13.63 -0.51 -5.68
N PRO A 161 -14.80 -1.10 -5.32
CA PRO A 161 -15.77 -0.49 -4.42
C PRO A 161 -15.42 -0.69 -2.93
N ALA A 162 -14.14 -0.52 -2.57
CA ALA A 162 -13.68 -0.62 -1.19
C ALA A 162 -14.02 0.65 -0.38
N SER A 163 -14.35 0.47 0.90
CA SER A 163 -14.56 1.58 1.84
C SER A 163 -13.31 2.43 1.99
N VAL A 164 -12.14 1.80 2.11
CA VAL A 164 -10.82 2.42 2.19
C VAL A 164 -9.97 1.98 1.01
N ARG A 165 -9.43 2.95 0.27
CA ARG A 165 -8.45 2.77 -0.81
C ARG A 165 -7.12 3.37 -0.38
N PHE A 166 -6.06 2.58 -0.35
CA PHE A 166 -4.76 3.03 0.14
C PHE A 166 -3.63 2.79 -0.84
N VAL A 167 -2.55 3.55 -0.67
CA VAL A 167 -1.30 3.35 -1.41
C VAL A 167 -0.20 2.99 -0.44
N SER A 168 0.51 1.91 -0.73
CA SER A 168 1.81 1.62 -0.12
C SER A 168 2.89 2.03 -1.10
N ALA A 169 3.53 3.15 -0.84
CA ALA A 169 4.69 3.62 -1.58
C ALA A 169 5.95 2.92 -1.04
N GLU A 170 6.02 1.60 -1.22
CA GLU A 170 7.06 0.73 -0.63
C GLU A 170 7.51 -0.42 -1.57
N PRO A 171 8.83 -0.56 -1.83
CA PRO A 171 9.86 0.43 -1.55
C PRO A 171 9.63 1.71 -2.36
N LEU A 172 9.84 2.89 -1.76
CA LEU A 172 9.79 4.15 -2.51
C LEU A 172 11.10 4.32 -3.31
N LEU A 173 11.03 4.12 -4.63
CA LEU A 173 12.18 4.11 -5.54
C LEU A 173 12.32 5.41 -6.36
N SER A 174 11.30 6.25 -6.39
CA SER A 174 11.35 7.58 -7.00
C SER A 174 10.42 8.57 -6.29
N ALA A 175 10.54 9.86 -6.59
CA ALA A 175 9.46 10.82 -6.34
C ALA A 175 8.18 10.38 -7.06
N LEU A 176 7.00 10.78 -6.56
CA LEU A 176 5.69 10.45 -7.13
C LEU A 176 4.86 11.71 -7.45
N PRO A 177 5.35 12.65 -8.29
CA PRO A 177 4.61 13.88 -8.60
C PRO A 177 3.24 13.61 -9.24
N ASN A 178 3.05 12.46 -9.92
CA ASN A 178 1.80 12.11 -10.58
C ASN A 178 0.83 11.28 -9.71
N LEU A 179 1.16 11.01 -8.45
CA LEU A 179 0.24 10.35 -7.52
C LEU A 179 -0.76 11.35 -6.95
N ASP A 180 -2.04 11.26 -7.30
CA ASP A 180 -3.06 12.06 -6.64
C ASP A 180 -3.38 11.50 -5.24
N VAL A 181 -2.83 12.17 -4.21
CA VAL A 181 -3.01 11.78 -2.81
C VAL A 181 -4.38 12.15 -2.24
N ALA A 182 -5.16 13.00 -2.93
CA ALA A 182 -6.52 13.33 -2.53
C ALA A 182 -7.53 12.27 -2.94
N ALA A 183 -7.19 11.44 -3.94
CA ALA A 183 -8.03 10.34 -4.43
C ALA A 183 -7.95 9.06 -3.57
N ILE A 184 -7.13 9.05 -2.51
CA ILE A 184 -6.92 7.88 -1.64
C ILE A 184 -7.22 8.23 -0.19
N ASP A 185 -7.55 7.21 0.60
CA ASP A 185 -7.97 7.33 1.99
C ASP A 185 -6.80 7.14 2.97
N TRP A 186 -5.64 6.65 2.49
CA TRP A 186 -4.44 6.44 3.31
C TRP A 186 -3.18 6.25 2.44
N LEU A 187 -2.07 6.86 2.85
CA LEU A 187 -0.77 6.65 2.22
C LEU A 187 0.25 6.11 3.23
N ILE A 188 0.89 5.00 2.88
CA ILE A 188 2.03 4.44 3.61
C ILE A 188 3.29 4.72 2.79
N SER A 189 4.36 5.17 3.43
CA SER A 189 5.64 5.46 2.78
C SER A 189 6.78 4.80 3.52
N GLY A 190 7.71 4.18 2.78
CA GLY A 190 8.86 3.52 3.38
C GLY A 190 9.95 3.11 2.39
N GLY A 191 11.18 3.10 2.89
CA GLY A 191 12.34 2.61 2.17
C GLY A 191 12.37 1.09 2.04
N GLU A 192 13.24 0.59 1.17
CA GLU A 192 13.37 -0.83 0.91
C GLU A 192 13.80 -1.63 2.15
N SER A 193 13.08 -2.73 2.40
CA SER A 193 13.40 -3.68 3.46
C SER A 193 14.42 -4.69 2.97
N GLY A 194 15.42 -5.02 3.79
CA GLY A 194 16.43 -6.02 3.42
C GLY A 194 17.71 -5.89 4.23
N VAL A 195 18.70 -6.69 3.88
CA VAL A 195 20.05 -6.58 4.45
C VAL A 195 20.75 -5.33 3.91
N ALA A 196 21.47 -4.61 4.76
CA ALA A 196 22.00 -3.28 4.44
C ALA A 196 22.87 -3.21 3.16
N ARG A 197 23.45 -4.34 2.72
CA ARG A 197 24.28 -4.41 1.51
C ARG A 197 23.46 -4.36 0.21
N THR A 198 22.20 -4.79 0.22
CA THR A 198 21.35 -4.92 -0.99
C THR A 198 20.23 -3.88 -1.06
N VAL A 199 19.92 -3.21 0.06
CA VAL A 199 18.87 -2.19 0.11
C VAL A 199 19.23 -0.99 -0.75
N ARG A 200 18.32 -0.58 -1.64
CA ARG A 200 18.42 0.65 -2.44
C ARG A 200 18.13 1.89 -1.59
N PRO A 201 18.88 2.99 -1.79
CA PRO A 201 18.60 4.25 -1.10
C PRO A 201 17.25 4.81 -1.54
N SER A 202 16.52 5.37 -0.57
CA SER A 202 15.35 6.20 -0.84
C SER A 202 15.68 7.63 -0.46
N ASN A 203 15.36 8.59 -1.34
CA ASN A 203 15.63 10.00 -1.06
C ASN A 203 14.63 10.52 -0.01
N PRO A 204 15.10 11.11 1.11
CA PRO A 204 14.25 11.71 2.12
C PRO A 204 13.22 12.72 1.62
N ASP A 205 13.55 13.48 0.57
CA ASP A 205 12.65 14.49 0.03
C ASP A 205 11.39 13.88 -0.59
N TRP A 206 11.45 12.63 -1.07
CA TRP A 206 10.26 11.94 -1.59
C TRP A 206 9.26 11.61 -0.48
N HIS A 207 9.75 11.24 0.71
CA HIS A 207 8.89 10.98 1.87
C HIS A 207 8.29 12.28 2.42
N ARG A 208 9.09 13.37 2.45
CA ARG A 208 8.63 14.71 2.86
C ARG A 208 7.57 15.26 1.92
N ASP A 209 7.79 15.18 0.61
CA ASP A 209 6.81 15.59 -0.41
C ASP A 209 5.47 14.89 -0.22
N LEU A 210 5.49 13.55 -0.10
CA LEU A 210 4.26 12.77 0.12
C LEU A 210 3.56 13.14 1.43
N ARG A 211 4.32 13.35 2.52
CA ARG A 211 3.76 13.81 3.81
C ARG A 211 3.07 15.16 3.65
N ASP A 212 3.75 16.13 3.04
CA ASP A 212 3.29 17.51 2.97
C ASP A 212 2.08 17.63 2.06
N ARG A 213 2.07 16.90 0.93
CA ARG A 213 0.90 16.79 0.05
C ARG A 213 -0.26 16.11 0.75
N CYS A 214 -0.03 15.01 1.47
CA CYS A 214 -1.08 14.35 2.26
C CYS A 214 -1.65 15.30 3.33
N ARG A 215 -0.80 16.04 4.04
CA ARG A 215 -1.21 17.03 5.04
C ARG A 215 -2.06 18.15 4.42
N ALA A 216 -1.65 18.67 3.25
CA ALA A 216 -2.33 19.77 2.57
C ALA A 216 -3.78 19.45 2.21
N VAL A 217 -4.06 18.19 1.86
CA VAL A 217 -5.42 17.76 1.56
C VAL A 217 -6.12 17.16 2.78
N GLY A 218 -5.38 16.62 3.76
CA GLY A 218 -5.90 15.90 4.94
C GLY A 218 -5.97 14.37 4.75
N THR A 219 -5.07 13.77 3.98
CA THR A 219 -4.98 12.31 3.77
C THR A 219 -4.10 11.76 4.89
N PRO A 220 -4.52 10.73 5.64
CA PRO A 220 -3.66 10.11 6.65
C PRO A 220 -2.35 9.62 6.02
N PHE A 221 -1.21 10.02 6.59
CA PHE A 221 0.12 9.62 6.14
C PHE A 221 0.85 8.79 7.19
N PHE A 222 1.35 7.62 6.78
CA PHE A 222 2.10 6.70 7.62
C PHE A 222 3.53 6.55 7.08
N PHE A 223 4.49 7.17 7.77
CA PHE A 223 5.90 6.89 7.56
C PHE A 223 6.31 5.65 8.37
N LYS A 224 6.71 4.61 7.66
CA LYS A 224 7.04 3.32 8.25
C LYS A 224 8.49 3.25 8.71
N GLN A 225 9.42 3.34 7.77
CA GLN A 225 10.85 3.26 8.02
C GLN A 225 11.66 3.75 6.81
N TRP A 226 12.92 4.07 7.04
CA TRP A 226 13.87 4.44 5.99
C TRP A 226 14.57 3.26 5.28
N GLY A 227 14.35 2.03 5.76
CA GLY A 227 15.14 0.87 5.33
C GLY A 227 16.53 0.88 5.97
N ALA A 228 17.59 0.70 5.16
CA ALA A 228 18.98 0.69 5.61
C ALA A 228 19.67 2.06 5.55
N PHE A 229 18.95 3.11 5.18
CA PHE A 229 19.44 4.49 5.10
C PHE A 229 18.81 5.31 6.23
N GLY A 230 19.47 6.35 6.72
CA GLY A 230 18.92 7.26 7.73
C GLY A 230 18.26 8.49 7.11
N ALA A 231 17.70 9.36 7.96
CA ALA A 231 17.04 10.61 7.55
C ALA A 231 17.93 11.59 6.76
N THR A 232 19.26 11.41 6.81
CA THR A 232 20.24 12.19 6.04
C THR A 232 20.56 11.57 4.67
N GLY A 233 19.96 10.44 4.31
CA GLY A 233 20.32 9.65 3.13
C GLY A 233 21.60 8.83 3.30
N ALA A 234 22.30 8.93 4.44
CA ALA A 234 23.48 8.12 4.74
C ALA A 234 23.10 6.67 5.10
N ARG A 235 23.92 5.70 4.71
CA ARG A 235 23.71 4.29 5.09
C ARG A 235 23.88 4.14 6.60
N ALA A 236 22.88 3.56 7.26
CA ALA A 236 22.95 3.26 8.67
C ALA A 236 23.57 1.89 8.95
N ARG A 237 24.26 1.77 10.08
CA ARG A 237 24.90 0.52 10.52
C ARG A 237 23.92 -0.58 10.92
N SER A 238 22.67 -0.23 11.27
CA SER A 238 21.61 -1.20 11.58
C SER A 238 20.20 -0.58 11.40
N LYS A 239 19.18 -1.42 11.17
CA LYS A 239 17.76 -1.01 11.11
C LYS A 239 17.29 -0.29 12.39
N LYS A 240 17.87 -0.63 13.56
CA LYS A 240 17.55 0.05 14.83
C LYS A 240 17.97 1.52 14.83
N ASN A 241 18.90 1.90 13.96
CA ASN A 241 19.47 3.24 13.91
C ASN A 241 18.80 4.14 12.86
N THR A 242 17.88 3.59 12.05
CA THR A 242 17.15 4.35 11.03
C THR A 242 15.75 4.71 11.52
N GLY A 243 15.08 3.78 12.21
CA GLY A 243 13.82 4.03 12.91
C GLY A 243 12.68 4.54 12.01
N SER A 244 11.67 5.10 12.64
CA SER A 244 10.45 5.64 12.01
C SER A 244 10.33 7.16 12.17
N LEU A 245 11.44 7.84 12.48
CA LEU A 245 11.46 9.29 12.66
C LEU A 245 11.59 9.98 11.29
N LEU A 246 10.62 10.80 10.95
CA LEU A 246 10.67 11.72 9.81
C LEU A 246 10.84 13.12 10.38
N GLU A 247 12.04 13.69 10.21
CA GLU A 247 12.42 15.01 10.78
C GLU A 247 12.30 15.09 12.30
N GLY A 248 12.60 13.98 12.99
CA GLY A 248 12.54 13.90 14.45
C GLY A 248 11.16 13.54 15.00
N GLU A 249 10.14 13.38 14.15
CA GLU A 249 8.78 13.04 14.55
C GLU A 249 8.39 11.64 14.10
N ILE A 250 7.60 10.93 14.93
CA ILE A 250 6.93 9.70 14.50
C ILE A 250 5.65 10.11 13.77
N VAL A 251 5.59 9.87 12.46
CA VAL A 251 4.40 10.18 11.65
C VAL A 251 3.72 8.86 11.26
N GLN A 252 2.82 8.36 12.09
CA GLN A 252 2.10 7.10 11.86
C GLN A 252 0.59 7.30 11.98
N GLN A 253 0.05 8.06 11.04
CA GLN A 253 -1.38 8.33 10.99
C GLN A 253 -2.13 7.15 10.38
N MET A 254 -3.22 6.75 11.02
CA MET A 254 -4.10 5.67 10.58
C MET A 254 -5.51 6.24 10.32
N PRO A 255 -6.23 5.73 9.32
CA PRO A 255 -7.66 6.06 9.13
C PRO A 255 -8.48 5.71 10.37
N SER A 256 -9.52 6.49 10.66
CA SER A 256 -10.38 6.28 11.84
C SER A 256 -10.99 4.87 11.93
N ASP A 257 -11.28 4.23 10.80
CA ASP A 257 -11.81 2.84 10.76
C ASP A 257 -10.89 1.83 11.47
N VAL A 258 -9.58 2.09 11.60
CA VAL A 258 -8.67 1.29 12.45
C VAL A 258 -9.04 1.39 13.93
N TYR A 259 -9.35 2.58 14.43
CA TYR A 259 -9.65 2.79 15.85
C TYR A 259 -11.02 2.27 16.22
N ASP A 260 -11.96 2.39 15.28
CA ASP A 260 -13.28 1.81 15.43
C ASP A 260 -13.24 0.27 15.28
N ALA A 261 -12.07 -0.29 14.95
CA ALA A 261 -11.86 -1.72 14.73
C ALA A 261 -11.34 -2.53 15.88
N ILE A 262 -10.52 -1.92 16.73
CA ILE A 262 -9.73 -2.64 17.71
C ILE A 262 -9.72 -1.88 19.02
N ASP A 263 -9.74 -2.61 20.11
CA ASP A 263 -9.79 -2.01 21.45
C ASP A 263 -8.47 -1.34 21.85
N ASN A 264 -7.35 -1.80 21.27
CA ASN A 264 -5.99 -1.41 21.68
C ASN A 264 -5.11 -1.14 20.46
N PRO A 265 -5.24 0.02 19.81
CA PRO A 265 -4.34 0.44 18.73
C PRO A 265 -2.90 0.54 19.23
N ARG A 266 -1.92 0.44 18.31
CA ARG A 266 -0.52 0.61 18.69
C ARG A 266 -0.30 2.03 19.26
N PRO A 267 0.52 2.20 20.31
CA PRO A 267 0.63 3.47 21.04
C PRO A 267 1.19 4.62 20.20
N ASN A 268 1.90 4.30 19.12
CA ASN A 268 2.47 5.27 18.20
C ASN A 268 1.56 5.61 17.01
N TRP A 269 0.39 4.96 16.90
CA TRP A 269 -0.58 5.32 15.88
C TRP A 269 -1.33 6.58 16.29
N THR A 270 -1.59 7.45 15.31
CA THR A 270 -2.43 8.65 15.49
C THR A 270 -3.71 8.51 14.66
N ARG A 271 -4.87 8.82 15.26
CA ARG A 271 -6.17 8.78 14.58
C ARG A 271 -6.34 10.01 13.70
N ILE A 272 -6.68 9.80 12.43
CA ILE A 272 -7.13 10.84 11.52
C ILE A 272 -8.53 10.46 11.06
N GLU A 273 -9.48 11.39 11.22
CA GLU A 273 -10.86 11.16 10.79
C GLU A 273 -10.92 10.93 9.28
N ALA A 274 -11.69 9.91 8.90
CA ALA A 274 -11.93 9.62 7.50
C ALA A 274 -12.56 10.82 6.82
N ARG A 275 -12.07 11.17 5.64
CA ARG A 275 -12.70 12.21 4.84
C ARG A 275 -14.05 11.74 4.33
N THR A 276 -14.99 12.67 4.28
CA THR A 276 -16.17 12.48 3.44
C THR A 276 -15.70 12.60 1.99
N ARG A 277 -15.76 11.51 1.22
CA ARG A 277 -15.45 11.56 -0.21
C ARG A 277 -16.48 12.45 -0.91
N CYS A 278 -16.05 13.41 -1.71
CA CYS A 278 -16.90 13.86 -2.81
C CYS A 278 -17.19 12.62 -3.67
N SER A 279 -18.46 12.30 -3.87
CA SER A 279 -18.87 11.21 -4.74
C SER A 279 -18.20 11.39 -6.11
N VAL A 280 -17.35 10.45 -6.50
CA VAL A 280 -16.87 10.38 -7.89
C VAL A 280 -18.10 10.02 -8.72
N PRO A 281 -18.50 10.83 -9.71
CA PRO A 281 -19.62 10.50 -10.58
C PRO A 281 -19.39 9.13 -11.24
N ASP A 282 -20.45 8.35 -11.43
CA ASP A 282 -20.41 7.01 -12.03
C ASP A 282 -20.02 7.01 -13.53
N GLU A 283 -19.71 8.17 -14.13
CA GLU A 283 -19.32 8.30 -15.53
C GLU A 283 -17.88 8.79 -15.71
N PRO A 284 -17.16 8.32 -16.75
CA PRO A 284 -15.80 8.75 -17.04
C PRO A 284 -15.81 10.12 -17.74
N ALA A 285 -16.21 11.17 -17.02
CA ALA A 285 -15.94 12.54 -17.43
C ALA A 285 -14.48 12.89 -17.10
N SER A 286 -13.84 13.61 -18.00
CA SER A 286 -12.44 14.02 -18.01
C SER A 286 -11.91 14.40 -16.62
N TRP A 287 -10.82 13.74 -16.22
CA TRP A 287 -10.03 13.96 -14.99
C TRP A 287 -9.38 15.35 -14.87
N LEU A 288 -9.87 16.36 -15.59
CA LEU A 288 -9.34 17.73 -15.58
C LEU A 288 -10.23 18.75 -14.85
N ASP A 289 -11.51 18.46 -14.57
CA ASP A 289 -12.44 19.51 -14.15
C ASP A 289 -13.06 19.38 -12.74
N LEU A 290 -12.60 18.43 -11.92
CA LEU A 290 -13.13 18.27 -10.55
C LEU A 290 -12.09 18.57 -9.48
N CYS A 291 -11.68 19.84 -9.41
CA CYS A 291 -11.24 20.57 -8.19
C CYS A 291 -10.90 22.05 -8.51
N VAL A 292 -11.84 22.84 -9.05
CA VAL A 292 -11.74 24.31 -9.00
C VAL A 292 -13.12 24.93 -8.74
N SER A 293 -13.47 25.07 -7.46
CA SER A 293 -14.51 25.97 -6.94
C SER A 293 -14.49 25.79 -5.41
N THR A 294 -14.29 26.77 -4.53
CA THR A 294 -14.32 28.23 -4.61
C THR A 294 -13.58 28.81 -3.39
N SER A 295 -12.71 29.79 -3.61
CA SER A 295 -12.60 31.04 -2.81
C SER A 295 -11.32 31.79 -3.19
N SER A 296 -11.42 32.61 -4.23
CA SER A 296 -10.53 33.77 -4.41
C SER A 296 -11.41 35.02 -4.44
N PRO A 297 -10.97 36.13 -3.84
CA PRO A 297 -11.75 37.36 -3.71
C PRO A 297 -11.92 38.06 -5.05
N THR A 298 -13.02 38.80 -5.16
CA THR A 298 -13.42 39.59 -6.32
C THR A 298 -12.37 40.63 -6.73
N PRO A 299 -12.18 40.89 -8.03
CA PRO A 299 -11.33 41.98 -8.51
C PRO A 299 -12.11 43.30 -8.51
N ASP A 300 -11.56 44.31 -7.84
CA ASP A 300 -11.88 45.72 -8.12
C ASP A 300 -10.58 46.43 -8.51
N ASP A 301 -10.75 47.35 -9.45
CA ASP A 301 -9.77 48.09 -10.24
C ASP A 301 -8.66 48.77 -9.42
N HIS A 302 -7.44 48.80 -9.99
CA HIS A 302 -6.70 50.04 -10.27
C HIS A 302 -5.30 49.74 -10.86
N ASP A 303 -5.09 50.31 -12.05
CA ASP A 303 -3.88 50.96 -12.58
C ASP A 303 -2.62 50.14 -12.91
N ASP A 304 -2.47 49.90 -14.21
CA ASP A 304 -1.33 50.33 -15.05
C ASP A 304 0.01 50.60 -14.35
N ALA A 305 0.95 49.66 -14.46
CA ALA A 305 2.33 49.94 -14.87
C ALA A 305 3.12 48.63 -15.07
N TRP A 306 4.04 48.66 -16.04
CA TRP A 306 5.18 47.73 -16.23
C TRP A 306 5.18 46.73 -17.38
N LEU A 307 4.68 47.14 -18.56
CA LEU A 307 5.33 46.77 -19.82
C LEU A 307 6.07 48.00 -20.40
N ARG A 308 7.37 48.09 -20.14
CA ARG A 308 8.31 48.70 -21.08
C ARG A 308 9.42 47.72 -21.38
N LEU A 309 9.48 47.43 -22.67
CA LEU A 309 10.43 46.60 -23.39
C LEU A 309 11.87 47.10 -23.25
N ALA A 310 12.76 46.14 -23.50
CA ALA A 310 14.17 46.28 -23.87
C ALA A 310 14.60 47.62 -24.51
N GLY A 311 15.81 48.07 -24.15
CA GLY A 311 16.61 48.93 -25.01
C GLY A 311 17.47 49.99 -24.32
N VAL A 312 18.42 49.59 -23.46
CA VAL A 312 19.87 49.96 -23.51
C VAL A 312 20.65 48.80 -22.88
#